data_AF-A0A418UWR2-F1
#
_entry.id   AF-A0A418UWR2-F1
#
_cell.length_a   1.000
_cell.length_b   1.000
_cell.length_c   1.000
_cell.angle_alpha   90.00
_cell.angle_beta   90.00
_cell.angle_gamma   90.00
#
_symmetry.space_group_name_H-M   'P 1'
#
loop_
_entity.id
_entity.type
_entity.pdbx_description
1 polymer ?
#
loop_
_entity_poly.entity_id
_entity_poly.type
_entity_poly.pdbx_seq_one_letter_code
_entity_poly.pdbx_strand_id
1 'polypeptide(L)'
;MRMSEAEWHEAWLHASPEWVDARMEEALRLRGWSPMGVGAPVTQEHVGYFQSVLPASVLHLWERFGFDGFGQGRWWFTDPFRWAPVVQAWLEGTEVPFPHQRWWCLARSAMGDMELWGEVSGPALNVTPALGVVYPDSGNAGDMADPVMRERMGATTLTLPSEDLDDDTGTPVDDWAIEHLGVLSADQVYGLTPAYCLTGRVSLDQVGIEDATAHLTFLAQAQEHVLWEDFSAAAAQAAASIAAGADPSRDGGPGGAGGPGDDSDEGAGGPHGPRTGS
;
A
#
# COMPACT_ATOMS: atom_id res chain seq x y z
N MET A 1 -15.34 -7.46 21.56
CA MET A 1 -14.89 -8.68 22.27
C MET A 1 -13.75 -9.23 21.43
N ARG A 2 -12.55 -9.45 22.01
CA ARG A 2 -11.41 -9.89 21.20
C ARG A 2 -11.63 -11.34 20.78
N MET A 3 -11.65 -11.61 19.47
CA MET A 3 -11.76 -12.98 18.93
C MET A 3 -10.59 -13.83 19.41
N SER A 4 -10.82 -15.12 19.64
CA SER A 4 -9.72 -16.08 19.84
C SER A 4 -8.95 -16.30 18.53
N GLU A 5 -7.73 -16.85 18.59
CA GLU A 5 -6.94 -17.16 17.39
C GLU A 5 -7.66 -18.12 16.43
N ALA A 6 -8.36 -19.12 16.96
CA ALA A 6 -9.10 -20.08 16.16
C ALA A 6 -10.32 -19.44 15.47
N GLU A 7 -11.06 -18.58 16.17
CA GLU A 7 -12.18 -17.82 15.58
C GLU A 7 -11.68 -16.82 14.54
N TRP A 8 -10.54 -16.16 14.80
CA TRP A 8 -9.91 -15.27 13.84
C TRP A 8 -9.51 -16.02 12.58
N HIS A 9 -8.87 -17.19 12.71
CA HIS A 9 -8.44 -17.99 11.58
C HIS A 9 -9.62 -18.46 10.72
N GLU A 10 -10.68 -18.97 11.35
CA GLU A 10 -11.89 -19.38 10.63
C GLU A 10 -12.56 -18.20 9.93
N ALA A 11 -12.71 -17.06 10.60
CA ALA A 11 -13.30 -15.87 10.01
C ALA A 11 -12.44 -15.29 8.88
N TRP A 12 -11.11 -15.39 9.00
CA TRP A 12 -10.16 -15.04 7.93
C TRP A 12 -10.30 -15.98 6.74
N LEU A 13 -10.45 -17.29 6.94
CA LEU A 13 -10.66 -18.29 5.87
C LEU A 13 -11.87 -17.97 5.01
N HIS A 14 -12.89 -17.33 5.56
CA HIS A 14 -14.12 -16.97 4.84
C HIS A 14 -14.28 -15.46 4.60
N ALA A 15 -13.28 -14.65 4.97
CA ALA A 15 -13.31 -13.19 4.93
C ALA A 15 -14.63 -12.59 5.49
N SER A 16 -15.07 -13.10 6.65
CA SER A 16 -16.38 -12.73 7.20
C SER A 16 -16.46 -11.25 7.59
N PRO A 17 -17.66 -10.65 7.66
CA PRO A 17 -17.82 -9.27 8.11
C PRO A 17 -17.21 -9.01 9.51
N GLU A 18 -17.29 -9.99 10.42
CA GLU A 18 -16.67 -9.90 11.75
C GLU A 18 -15.15 -9.86 11.67
N TRP A 19 -14.54 -10.60 10.73
CA TRP A 19 -13.10 -10.52 10.48
C TRP A 19 -12.71 -9.17 9.90
N VAL A 20 -13.49 -8.63 8.95
CA VAL A 20 -13.26 -7.30 8.38
C VAL A 20 -13.31 -6.23 9.48
N ASP A 21 -14.29 -6.32 10.38
CA ASP A 21 -14.42 -5.42 11.53
C ASP A 21 -13.25 -5.54 12.49
N ALA A 22 -12.88 -6.76 12.88
CA ALA A 22 -11.76 -7.01 13.77
C ALA A 22 -10.44 -6.50 13.18
N ARG A 23 -10.24 -6.66 11.86
CA ARG A 23 -9.07 -6.16 11.14
C ARG A 23 -9.02 -4.63 11.17
N MET A 24 -10.13 -3.95 10.89
CA MET A 24 -10.18 -2.49 10.95
C MET A 24 -9.94 -1.98 12.38
N GLU A 25 -10.55 -2.60 13.38
CA GLU A 25 -10.33 -2.26 14.79
C GLU A 25 -8.88 -2.46 15.22
N GLU A 26 -8.23 -3.54 14.78
CA GLU A 26 -6.82 -3.79 15.03
C GLU A 26 -5.92 -2.76 14.35
N ALA A 27 -6.19 -2.43 13.07
CA ALA A 27 -5.43 -1.43 12.32
C ALA A 27 -5.47 -0.05 13.00
N LEU A 28 -6.65 0.38 13.47
CA LEU A 28 -6.81 1.62 14.21
C LEU A 28 -6.12 1.57 15.58
N ARG A 29 -6.30 0.47 16.33
CA ARG A 29 -5.72 0.30 17.66
C ARG A 29 -4.19 0.32 17.63
N LEU A 30 -3.57 -0.37 16.67
CA LEU A 30 -2.11 -0.43 16.54
C LEU A 30 -1.48 0.94 16.29
N ARG A 31 -2.20 1.81 15.58
CA ARG A 31 -1.76 3.17 15.25
C ARG A 31 -2.24 4.23 16.24
N GLY A 32 -3.13 3.87 17.17
CA GLY A 32 -3.80 4.84 18.05
C GLY A 32 -4.71 5.81 17.29
N TRP A 33 -5.25 5.38 16.15
CA TRP A 33 -6.08 6.21 15.28
C TRP A 33 -7.56 6.10 15.62
N SER A 34 -8.32 7.11 15.21
CA SER A 34 -9.77 7.14 15.29
C SER A 34 -10.35 7.74 14.02
N PRO A 35 -11.58 7.36 13.63
CA PRO A 35 -12.33 8.06 12.58
C PRO A 35 -12.54 9.52 12.96
N MET A 36 -12.59 10.41 11.98
CA MET A 36 -12.68 11.85 12.19
C MET A 36 -14.12 12.36 12.20
N GLY A 37 -15.05 11.66 11.55
CA GLY A 37 -16.46 12.04 11.41
C GLY A 37 -16.67 13.26 10.52
N VAL A 38 -15.75 13.55 9.60
CA VAL A 38 -15.80 14.71 8.69
C VAL A 38 -16.12 14.30 7.25
N GLY A 39 -16.14 13.00 6.98
CA GLY A 39 -16.47 12.41 5.69
C GLY A 39 -17.94 12.47 5.30
N ALA A 40 -18.22 12.01 4.08
CA ALA A 40 -19.57 11.87 3.55
C ALA A 40 -20.06 10.41 3.68
N PRO A 41 -21.35 10.17 3.95
CA PRO A 41 -21.88 8.82 3.97
C PRO A 41 -21.95 8.23 2.55
N VAL A 42 -21.89 6.90 2.47
CA VAL A 42 -22.19 6.15 1.25
C VAL A 42 -23.64 6.38 0.84
N THR A 43 -23.87 6.51 -0.46
CA THR A 43 -25.23 6.65 -1.03
C THR A 43 -25.68 5.38 -1.73
N GLN A 44 -26.98 5.29 -2.01
CA GLN A 44 -27.55 4.19 -2.80
C GLN A 44 -26.97 4.11 -4.22
N GLU A 45 -26.50 5.23 -4.78
CA GLU A 45 -25.82 5.25 -6.07
C GLU A 45 -24.47 4.52 -6.00
N HIS A 46 -23.69 4.78 -4.95
CA HIS A 46 -22.43 4.07 -4.70
C HIS A 46 -22.67 2.56 -4.57
N VAL A 47 -23.59 2.14 -3.70
CA VAL A 47 -23.90 0.71 -3.51
C VAL A 47 -24.39 0.09 -4.81
N GLY A 48 -25.31 0.77 -5.51
CA GLY A 48 -25.91 0.28 -6.76
C GLY A 48 -24.86 -0.07 -7.82
N TYR A 49 -23.86 0.79 -7.98
CA TYR A 49 -22.78 0.60 -8.93
C TYR A 49 -21.71 -0.38 -8.39
N PHE A 50 -21.15 -0.09 -7.22
CA PHE A 50 -19.95 -0.76 -6.72
C PHE A 50 -20.19 -2.16 -6.17
N GLN A 51 -21.43 -2.57 -5.84
CA GLN A 51 -21.72 -3.97 -5.43
C GLN A 51 -21.40 -5.01 -6.50
N SER A 52 -21.29 -4.59 -7.76
CA SER A 52 -20.93 -5.45 -8.89
C SER A 52 -19.44 -5.38 -9.26
N VAL A 53 -18.71 -4.45 -8.65
CA VAL A 53 -17.33 -4.08 -9.01
C VAL A 53 -16.36 -4.37 -7.88
N LEU A 54 -16.72 -4.00 -6.65
CA LEU A 54 -15.89 -4.13 -5.45
C LEU A 54 -16.34 -5.32 -4.61
N PRO A 55 -15.42 -5.92 -3.82
CA PRO A 55 -15.77 -6.92 -2.82
C PRO A 55 -16.72 -6.35 -1.76
N ALA A 56 -17.50 -7.24 -1.13
CA ALA A 56 -18.44 -6.87 -0.08
C ALA A 56 -17.73 -6.24 1.14
N SER A 57 -16.49 -6.63 1.42
CA SER A 57 -15.66 -6.08 2.48
C SER A 57 -15.42 -4.57 2.35
N VAL A 58 -15.25 -4.05 1.14
CA VAL A 58 -15.12 -2.61 0.89
C VAL A 58 -16.42 -1.89 1.20
N LEU A 59 -17.53 -2.39 0.66
CA LEU A 59 -18.85 -1.80 0.91
C LEU A 59 -19.23 -1.84 2.38
N HIS A 60 -18.93 -2.93 3.09
CA HIS A 60 -19.16 -3.07 4.51
C HIS A 60 -18.43 -2.00 5.33
N LEU A 61 -17.16 -1.73 5.04
CA LEU A 61 -16.40 -0.67 5.70
C LEU A 61 -16.90 0.73 5.34
N TRP A 62 -17.21 0.95 4.07
CA TRP A 62 -17.81 2.20 3.61
C TRP A 62 -19.17 2.48 4.28
N GLU A 63 -20.03 1.48 4.46
CA GLU A 63 -21.31 1.65 5.16
C GLU A 63 -21.12 2.04 6.64
N ARG A 64 -20.05 1.55 7.28
CA ARG A 64 -19.73 1.86 8.68
C ARG A 64 -19.13 3.25 8.86
N PHE A 65 -18.20 3.64 7.98
CA PHE A 65 -17.37 4.84 8.18
C PHE A 65 -17.67 5.98 7.21
N GLY A 66 -18.30 5.70 6.07
CA GLY A 66 -18.38 6.62 4.95
C GLY A 66 -17.02 6.84 4.28
N PHE A 67 -16.94 7.92 3.50
CA PHE A 67 -15.71 8.42 2.90
C PHE A 67 -15.03 9.40 3.87
N ASP A 68 -14.50 8.86 4.97
CA ASP A 68 -13.98 9.60 6.12
C ASP A 68 -12.46 9.45 6.30
N GLY A 69 -11.90 10.35 7.10
CA GLY A 69 -10.50 10.36 7.47
C GLY A 69 -10.25 9.64 8.79
N PHE A 70 -9.04 9.13 8.95
CA PHE A 70 -8.55 8.43 10.13
C PHE A 70 -7.24 9.04 10.60
N GLY A 71 -7.02 9.01 11.91
CA GLY A 71 -5.71 9.38 12.48
C GLY A 71 -5.33 10.83 12.21
N GLN A 72 -6.27 11.77 12.32
CA GLN A 72 -6.06 13.19 12.01
C GLN A 72 -5.72 13.45 10.54
N GLY A 73 -6.30 12.66 9.62
CA GLY A 73 -6.21 12.88 8.19
C GLY A 73 -5.03 12.19 7.52
N ARG A 74 -4.34 11.29 8.24
CA ARG A 74 -3.24 10.47 7.73
C ARG A 74 -3.69 9.43 6.71
N TRP A 75 -4.93 8.96 6.84
CA TRP A 75 -5.51 7.99 5.92
C TRP A 75 -6.98 8.30 5.67
N TRP A 76 -7.45 8.07 4.44
CA TRP A 76 -8.81 8.38 4.05
C TRP A 76 -9.43 7.26 3.24
N PHE A 77 -10.70 6.98 3.49
CA PHE A 77 -11.55 6.32 2.50
C PHE A 77 -12.05 7.37 1.53
N THR A 78 -11.90 7.13 0.24
CA THR A 78 -12.22 8.13 -0.79
C THR A 78 -13.52 7.80 -1.49
N ASP A 79 -14.29 8.84 -1.82
CA ASP A 79 -15.44 8.75 -2.72
C ASP A 79 -14.90 8.52 -4.15
N PRO A 80 -15.07 7.33 -4.74
CA PRO A 80 -14.43 7.05 -6.03
C PRO A 80 -15.02 7.87 -7.17
N PHE A 81 -16.27 8.34 -7.06
CA PHE A 81 -16.86 9.22 -8.06
C PHE A 81 -16.25 10.61 -8.01
N ARG A 82 -15.96 11.14 -6.82
CA ARG A 82 -15.25 12.42 -6.67
C ARG A 82 -13.80 12.34 -7.13
N TRP A 83 -13.13 11.21 -6.89
CA TRP A 83 -11.72 11.02 -7.23
C TRP A 83 -11.49 10.57 -8.67
N ALA A 84 -12.54 10.17 -9.41
CA ALA A 84 -12.43 9.73 -10.79
C ALA A 84 -11.69 10.71 -11.73
N PRO A 85 -11.89 12.05 -11.68
CA PRO A 85 -11.13 12.98 -12.51
C PRO A 85 -9.63 12.99 -12.21
N VAL A 86 -9.26 12.84 -10.93
CA VAL A 86 -7.84 12.77 -10.52
C VAL A 86 -7.20 11.49 -11.03
N VAL A 87 -7.89 10.35 -10.86
CA VAL A 87 -7.44 9.04 -11.37
C VAL A 87 -7.29 9.07 -12.89
N GLN A 88 -8.25 9.68 -13.60
CA GLN A 88 -8.18 9.82 -15.06
C GLN A 88 -6.97 10.67 -15.48
N ALA A 89 -6.72 11.80 -14.82
CA ALA A 89 -5.58 12.65 -15.14
C ALA A 89 -4.24 11.92 -14.96
N TRP A 90 -4.10 11.09 -13.92
CA TRP A 90 -2.89 10.33 -13.64
C TRP A 90 -2.67 9.14 -14.59
N LEU A 91 -3.73 8.53 -15.09
CA LEU A 91 -3.61 7.36 -15.98
C LEU A 91 -3.70 7.72 -17.47
N GLU A 92 -4.12 8.95 -17.81
CA GLU A 92 -4.15 9.43 -19.18
C GLU A 92 -2.74 9.43 -19.79
N GLY A 93 -2.56 8.71 -20.90
CA GLY A 93 -1.27 8.60 -21.58
C GLY A 93 -0.21 7.77 -20.86
N THR A 94 -0.53 7.16 -19.72
CA THR A 94 0.38 6.26 -19.00
C THR A 94 0.05 4.81 -19.35
N GLU A 95 1.00 4.12 -20.01
CA GLU A 95 0.85 2.70 -20.34
C GLU A 95 1.04 1.84 -19.09
N VAL A 96 -0.05 1.51 -18.40
CA VAL A 96 -0.04 0.57 -17.27
C VAL A 96 -0.14 -0.89 -17.75
N PRO A 97 0.50 -1.86 -17.06
CA PRO A 97 0.60 -3.25 -17.52
C PRO A 97 -0.66 -4.08 -17.26
N PHE A 98 -1.85 -3.51 -17.50
CA PHE A 98 -3.14 -4.15 -17.24
C PHE A 98 -4.11 -3.97 -18.42
N PRO A 99 -5.13 -4.83 -18.58
CA PRO A 99 -6.16 -4.62 -19.58
C PRO A 99 -6.86 -3.27 -19.43
N HIS A 100 -7.37 -2.73 -20.53
CA HIS A 100 -8.19 -1.52 -20.48
C HIS A 100 -9.41 -1.73 -19.57
N GLN A 101 -9.50 -0.93 -18.51
CA GLN A 101 -10.51 -1.02 -17.47
C GLN A 101 -10.69 0.34 -16.80
N ARG A 102 -11.75 0.48 -15.98
CA ARG A 102 -11.89 1.63 -15.09
C ARG A 102 -11.11 1.40 -13.80
N TRP A 103 -10.61 2.51 -13.27
CA TRP A 103 -9.82 2.56 -12.05
C TRP A 103 -10.51 3.48 -11.05
N TRP A 104 -10.48 3.08 -9.79
CA TRP A 104 -11.18 3.74 -8.69
C TRP A 104 -10.20 3.93 -7.54
N CYS A 105 -9.98 5.17 -7.10
CA CYS A 105 -9.28 5.41 -5.84
C CYS A 105 -10.21 4.98 -4.71
N LEU A 106 -9.78 4.03 -3.88
CA LEU A 106 -10.55 3.57 -2.72
C LEU A 106 -10.04 4.17 -1.41
N ALA A 107 -8.75 4.46 -1.36
CA ALA A 107 -8.13 5.11 -0.23
C ALA A 107 -6.96 6.00 -0.64
N ARG A 108 -6.58 6.91 0.26
CA ARG A 108 -5.43 7.79 0.08
C ARG A 108 -4.72 8.16 1.38
N SER A 109 -3.47 8.59 1.24
CA SER A 109 -2.70 9.24 2.30
C SER A 109 -3.06 10.73 2.49
N ALA A 110 -2.38 11.41 3.42
CA ALA A 110 -2.54 12.84 3.63
C ALA A 110 -1.94 13.68 2.50
N MET A 111 -0.85 13.20 1.88
CA MET A 111 -0.21 13.80 0.70
C MET A 111 -0.97 13.52 -0.60
N GLY A 112 -1.93 12.59 -0.59
CA GLY A 112 -2.70 12.20 -1.76
C GLY A 112 -2.13 11.02 -2.53
N ASP A 113 -1.29 10.19 -1.92
CA ASP A 113 -0.91 8.89 -2.48
C ASP A 113 -2.17 8.02 -2.55
N MET A 114 -2.45 7.46 -3.72
CA MET A 114 -3.73 6.81 -4.02
C MET A 114 -3.57 5.31 -4.16
N GLU A 115 -4.44 4.55 -3.50
CA GLU A 115 -4.64 3.12 -3.75
C GLU A 115 -5.77 2.92 -4.76
N LEU A 116 -5.41 2.43 -5.96
CA LEU A 116 -6.32 2.29 -7.08
C LEU A 116 -6.77 0.84 -7.28
N TRP A 117 -8.08 0.68 -7.38
CA TRP A 117 -8.75 -0.57 -7.70
C TRP A 117 -9.21 -0.58 -9.16
N GLY A 118 -8.70 -1.51 -9.95
CA GLY A 118 -9.17 -1.82 -11.29
C GLY A 118 -10.35 -2.79 -11.26
N GLU A 119 -11.39 -2.57 -12.07
CA GLU A 119 -12.59 -3.44 -12.08
C GLU A 119 -12.28 -4.91 -12.41
N VAL A 120 -11.17 -5.15 -13.13
CA VAL A 120 -10.67 -6.48 -13.49
C VAL A 120 -9.48 -6.89 -12.62
N SER A 121 -8.51 -5.99 -12.42
CA SER A 121 -7.23 -6.32 -11.77
C SER A 121 -7.20 -6.14 -10.25
N GLY A 122 -8.24 -5.59 -9.63
CA GLY A 122 -8.24 -5.39 -8.18
C GLY A 122 -7.30 -4.25 -7.76
N PRO A 123 -6.75 -4.27 -6.53
CA PRO A 123 -5.85 -3.23 -6.02
C PRO A 123 -4.45 -3.39 -6.61
N ALA A 124 -4.31 -3.05 -7.89
CA ALA A 124 -3.12 -3.37 -8.69
C ALA A 124 -2.31 -2.14 -9.12
N LEU A 125 -2.71 -0.94 -8.68
CA LEU A 125 -1.99 0.30 -8.94
C LEU A 125 -1.99 1.17 -7.70
N ASN A 126 -0.80 1.65 -7.32
CA ASN A 126 -0.66 2.80 -6.42
C ASN A 126 -0.07 3.97 -7.19
N VAL A 127 -0.42 5.19 -6.80
CA VAL A 127 0.13 6.41 -7.40
C VAL A 127 0.67 7.27 -6.27
N THR A 128 1.88 7.79 -6.44
CA THR A 128 2.49 8.80 -5.53
C THR A 128 2.63 10.10 -6.32
N PRO A 129 1.60 10.98 -6.28
CA PRO A 129 1.56 12.20 -7.08
C PRO A 129 2.74 13.14 -6.85
N ALA A 130 3.21 13.21 -5.60
CA ALA A 130 4.32 14.05 -5.22
C ALA A 130 5.62 13.68 -5.94
N LEU A 131 5.80 12.39 -6.29
CA LEU A 131 7.00 11.90 -6.97
C LEU A 131 6.80 11.66 -8.47
N GLY A 132 5.57 11.77 -8.98
CA GLY A 132 5.26 11.45 -10.37
C GLY A 132 5.30 9.97 -10.69
N VAL A 133 5.14 9.08 -9.69
CA VAL A 133 5.36 7.64 -9.86
C VAL A 133 4.05 6.86 -9.80
N VAL A 134 3.91 5.90 -10.72
CA VAL A 134 2.83 4.91 -10.77
C VAL A 134 3.43 3.53 -10.49
N TYR A 135 2.95 2.85 -9.46
CA TYR A 135 3.45 1.56 -8.99
C TYR A 135 2.46 0.44 -9.35
N PRO A 136 2.81 -0.43 -10.32
CA PRO A 136 2.04 -1.64 -10.60
C PRO A 136 2.29 -2.73 -9.56
N ASP A 137 1.22 -3.43 -9.19
CA ASP A 137 1.25 -4.67 -8.41
C ASP A 137 0.40 -5.74 -9.12
N SER A 138 1.02 -6.49 -10.04
CA SER A 138 0.33 -7.56 -10.76
C SER A 138 0.04 -8.81 -9.93
N GLY A 139 0.60 -8.94 -8.72
CA GLY A 139 0.34 -10.05 -7.81
C GLY A 139 -1.14 -10.12 -7.45
N ASN A 140 -1.72 -8.98 -7.07
CA ASN A 140 -3.13 -8.87 -6.71
C ASN A 140 -4.08 -9.18 -7.88
N ALA A 141 -3.67 -8.87 -9.10
CA ALA A 141 -4.48 -9.12 -10.30
C ALA A 141 -4.71 -10.62 -10.55
N GLY A 142 -3.73 -11.47 -10.21
CA GLY A 142 -3.88 -12.93 -10.31
C GLY A 142 -4.90 -13.50 -9.33
N ASP A 143 -5.02 -12.89 -8.15
CA ASP A 143 -5.86 -13.37 -7.05
C ASP A 143 -7.33 -12.92 -7.15
N MET A 144 -7.66 -12.02 -8.08
CA MET A 144 -9.02 -11.50 -8.29
C MET A 144 -10.07 -12.56 -8.67
N ALA A 145 -9.62 -13.73 -9.16
CA ALA A 145 -10.48 -14.86 -9.48
C ALA A 145 -10.87 -15.70 -8.25
N ASP A 146 -10.13 -15.60 -7.14
CA ASP A 146 -10.47 -16.26 -5.88
C ASP A 146 -11.41 -15.35 -5.06
N PRO A 147 -12.66 -15.77 -4.78
CA PRO A 147 -13.62 -14.94 -4.06
C PRO A 147 -13.15 -14.54 -2.66
N VAL A 148 -12.47 -15.43 -1.94
CA VAL A 148 -11.98 -15.16 -0.58
C VAL A 148 -10.81 -14.19 -0.64
N MET A 149 -9.87 -14.39 -1.57
CA MET A 149 -8.76 -13.43 -1.73
C MET A 149 -9.29 -12.06 -2.15
N ARG A 150 -10.27 -12.00 -3.04
CA ARG A 150 -10.92 -10.74 -3.44
C ARG A 150 -11.50 -9.99 -2.23
N GLU A 151 -12.21 -10.67 -1.35
CA GLU A 151 -12.74 -10.07 -0.12
C GLU A 151 -11.61 -9.60 0.82
N ARG A 152 -10.54 -10.38 0.96
CA ARG A 152 -9.37 -10.00 1.79
C ARG A 152 -8.59 -8.81 1.23
N MET A 153 -8.42 -8.75 -0.08
CA MET A 153 -7.80 -7.64 -0.78
C MET A 153 -8.59 -6.35 -0.51
N GLY A 154 -9.91 -6.40 -0.66
CA GLY A 154 -10.77 -5.26 -0.35
C GLY A 154 -10.65 -4.75 1.09
N ALA A 155 -10.65 -5.67 2.05
CA ALA A 155 -10.43 -5.32 3.45
C ALA A 155 -9.02 -4.74 3.66
N THR A 156 -8.01 -5.31 3.00
CA THR A 156 -6.59 -4.90 3.15
C THR A 156 -6.35 -3.50 2.61
N THR A 157 -6.83 -3.18 1.41
CA THR A 157 -6.74 -1.84 0.80
C THR A 157 -7.23 -0.75 1.76
N LEU A 158 -8.33 -0.98 2.48
CA LEU A 158 -8.86 0.03 3.41
C LEU A 158 -8.18 0.02 4.78
N THR A 159 -7.61 -1.11 5.21
CA THR A 159 -7.10 -1.29 6.59
C THR A 159 -5.59 -1.26 6.73
N LEU A 160 -4.86 -1.16 5.61
CA LEU A 160 -3.41 -1.08 5.57
C LEU A 160 -2.97 0.27 4.96
N PRO A 161 -3.06 1.38 5.71
CA PRO A 161 -2.61 2.69 5.26
C PRO A 161 -1.20 2.67 4.68
N SER A 162 -1.01 3.36 3.55
CA SER A 162 0.32 3.69 3.04
C SER A 162 1.02 4.70 3.95
N GLU A 163 2.35 4.64 3.97
CA GLU A 163 3.16 5.66 4.63
C GLU A 163 3.32 6.88 3.70
N ASP A 164 3.43 8.07 4.29
CA ASP A 164 3.65 9.33 3.57
C ASP A 164 5.15 9.65 3.48
N LEU A 165 5.47 10.70 2.72
CA LEU A 165 6.85 11.17 2.53
C LEU A 165 7.45 11.75 3.81
N ASP A 166 8.74 11.50 4.00
CA ASP A 166 9.59 12.28 4.88
C ASP A 166 10.20 13.47 4.11
N ASP A 167 10.51 14.55 4.81
CA ASP A 167 11.35 15.61 4.28
C ASP A 167 12.80 15.13 4.10
N ASP A 168 13.63 15.94 3.44
CA ASP A 168 15.04 15.60 3.17
C ASP A 168 15.88 15.36 4.45
N THR A 169 15.36 15.69 5.63
CA THR A 169 16.00 15.45 6.94
C THR A 169 15.50 14.18 7.65
N GLY A 170 14.51 13.50 7.08
CA GLY A 170 13.88 12.32 7.67
C GLY A 170 12.73 12.65 8.63
N THR A 171 12.15 13.85 8.54
CA THR A 171 10.97 14.24 9.33
C THR A 171 9.70 13.91 8.57
N PRO A 172 8.75 13.14 9.14
CA PRO A 172 7.48 12.86 8.48
C PRO A 172 6.71 14.14 8.18
N VAL A 173 6.35 14.34 6.91
CA VAL A 173 5.70 15.57 6.43
C VAL A 173 4.31 15.72 7.02
N ASP A 174 3.55 14.62 7.14
CA ASP A 174 2.20 14.59 7.69
C ASP A 174 2.18 14.98 9.19
N ASP A 175 3.11 14.46 9.99
CA ASP A 175 3.26 14.82 11.39
C ASP A 175 3.50 16.33 11.56
N TRP A 176 4.46 16.87 10.81
CA TRP A 176 4.76 18.30 10.84
C TRP A 176 3.57 19.14 10.39
N ALA A 177 2.93 18.75 9.27
CA ALA A 177 1.81 19.50 8.71
C ALA A 177 0.59 19.52 9.64
N ILE A 178 0.30 18.41 10.31
CA ILE A 178 -0.78 18.33 11.31
C ILE A 178 -0.52 19.28 12.48
N GLU A 179 0.73 19.37 12.96
CA GLU A 179 1.09 20.25 14.07
C GLU A 179 1.06 21.74 13.68
N HIS A 180 1.44 22.08 12.45
CA HIS A 180 1.69 23.48 12.05
C HIS A 180 0.58 24.10 11.20
N LEU A 181 -0.10 23.30 10.37
CA LEU A 181 -1.14 23.75 9.44
C LEU A 181 -2.54 23.32 9.90
N GLY A 182 -2.62 22.24 10.69
CA GLY A 182 -3.86 21.68 11.20
C GLY A 182 -4.41 20.57 10.31
N VAL A 183 -5.47 19.92 10.80
CA VAL A 183 -6.02 18.69 10.23
C VAL A 183 -6.84 18.96 8.95
N LEU A 184 -6.62 18.12 7.93
CA LEU A 184 -7.30 18.18 6.63
C LEU A 184 -8.81 17.95 6.71
N SER A 185 -9.57 18.60 5.82
CA SER A 185 -10.91 18.13 5.41
C SER A 185 -10.83 17.07 4.29
N ALA A 186 -11.95 16.42 3.99
CA ALA A 186 -12.00 15.30 3.05
C ALA A 186 -11.55 15.65 1.62
N ASP A 187 -11.71 16.91 1.23
CA ASP A 187 -11.36 17.49 -0.06
C ASP A 187 -9.97 18.14 -0.09
N GLN A 188 -9.16 17.95 0.97
CA GLN A 188 -7.83 18.56 1.09
C GLN A 188 -6.71 17.52 1.14
N VAL A 189 -5.52 17.93 0.71
CA VAL A 189 -4.24 17.23 0.87
C VAL A 189 -3.17 18.16 1.39
N TYR A 190 -2.10 17.60 1.97
CA TYR A 190 -0.85 18.34 2.12
C TYR A 190 -0.09 18.30 0.79
N GLY A 191 0.12 19.47 0.18
CA GLY A 191 0.79 19.61 -1.10
C GLY A 191 2.13 20.34 -0.96
N LEU A 192 3.05 20.04 -1.88
CA LEU A 192 4.32 20.77 -2.00
C LEU A 192 4.16 21.92 -3.00
N THR A 193 4.38 23.14 -2.54
CA THR A 193 4.34 24.37 -3.34
C THR A 193 5.63 25.17 -3.12
N PRO A 194 6.56 25.24 -4.11
CA PRO A 194 6.50 24.60 -5.43
C PRO A 194 6.60 23.07 -5.38
N ALA A 195 6.07 22.39 -6.39
CA ALA A 195 6.05 20.93 -6.49
C ALA A 195 7.46 20.31 -6.58
N TYR A 196 7.59 19.07 -6.11
CA TYR A 196 8.85 18.30 -6.13
C TYR A 196 9.45 18.21 -7.54
N CYS A 197 8.63 17.99 -8.57
CA CYS A 197 9.10 17.93 -9.96
C CYS A 197 9.79 19.21 -10.45
N LEU A 198 9.57 20.34 -9.77
CA LEU A 198 10.22 21.62 -10.05
C LEU A 198 11.45 21.89 -9.18
N THR A 199 11.51 21.30 -7.98
CA THR A 199 12.53 21.62 -6.97
C THR A 199 13.53 20.50 -6.69
N GLY A 200 13.17 19.25 -6.97
CA GLY A 200 13.97 18.05 -6.70
C GLY A 200 14.23 17.78 -5.21
N ARG A 201 13.41 18.33 -4.31
CA ARG A 201 13.56 18.21 -2.85
C ARG A 201 12.21 18.20 -2.15
N VAL A 202 12.14 17.56 -0.99
CA VAL A 202 10.99 17.63 -0.08
C VAL A 202 11.41 18.45 1.14
N SER A 203 10.79 19.62 1.31
CA SER A 203 11.12 20.54 2.41
C SER A 203 9.84 21.06 3.05
N LEU A 204 9.84 21.12 4.39
CA LEU A 204 8.67 21.51 5.19
C LEU A 204 8.19 22.94 4.89
N ASP A 205 9.08 23.83 4.45
CA ASP A 205 8.72 25.19 4.03
C ASP A 205 7.90 25.25 2.72
N GLN A 206 7.80 24.14 1.99
CA GLN A 206 6.97 23.99 0.79
C GLN A 206 5.60 23.41 1.10
N VAL A 207 5.37 22.90 2.32
CA VAL A 207 4.16 22.14 2.65
C VAL A 207 3.02 23.10 2.95
N GLY A 208 1.88 22.88 2.29
CA GLY A 208 0.65 23.65 2.46
C GLY A 208 -0.60 22.77 2.41
N ILE A 209 -1.72 23.28 2.90
CA ILE A 209 -3.04 22.66 2.69
C ILE A 209 -3.57 23.10 1.34
N GLU A 210 -3.85 22.15 0.46
CA GLU A 210 -4.29 22.37 -0.92
C GLU A 210 -5.63 21.67 -1.19
N ASP A 211 -6.37 22.15 -2.19
CA ASP A 211 -7.52 21.41 -2.74
C ASP A 211 -7.03 20.13 -3.43
N ALA A 212 -7.53 18.98 -2.97
CA ALA A 212 -7.05 17.67 -3.42
C ALA A 212 -7.22 17.47 -4.93
N THR A 213 -8.37 17.84 -5.49
CA THR A 213 -8.62 17.59 -6.92
C THR A 213 -7.78 18.52 -7.77
N ALA A 214 -7.78 19.82 -7.47
CA ALA A 214 -7.02 20.80 -8.22
C ALA A 214 -5.52 20.56 -8.15
N HIS A 215 -4.98 20.30 -6.96
CA HIS A 215 -3.55 20.09 -6.76
C HIS A 215 -3.06 18.80 -7.45
N LEU A 216 -3.75 17.68 -7.23
CA LEU A 216 -3.32 16.39 -7.79
C LEU A 216 -3.52 16.30 -9.30
N THR A 217 -4.54 16.96 -9.87
CA THR A 217 -4.68 17.09 -11.32
C THR A 217 -3.62 18.01 -11.91
N PHE A 218 -3.28 19.11 -11.23
CA PHE A 218 -2.15 19.94 -11.65
C PHE A 218 -0.85 19.13 -11.70
N LEU A 219 -0.58 18.33 -10.65
CA LEU A 219 0.61 17.48 -10.61
C LEU A 219 0.64 16.48 -11.77
N ALA A 220 -0.47 15.84 -12.10
CA ALA A 220 -0.56 14.93 -13.26
C ALA A 220 -0.22 15.63 -14.60
N GLN A 221 -0.57 16.91 -14.73
CA GLN A 221 -0.32 17.68 -15.96
C GLN A 221 1.08 18.28 -16.03
N ALA A 222 1.71 18.53 -14.87
CA ALA A 222 2.94 19.28 -14.75
C ALA A 222 4.20 18.42 -14.83
N GLN A 223 4.09 17.09 -14.76
CA GLN A 223 5.22 16.18 -14.72
C GLN A 223 5.02 14.94 -15.61
N GLU A 224 6.12 14.29 -15.96
CA GLU A 224 6.07 12.98 -16.61
C GLU A 224 5.73 11.90 -15.58
N HIS A 225 4.93 10.92 -15.99
CA HIS A 225 4.58 9.79 -15.14
C HIS A 225 5.57 8.66 -15.34
N VAL A 226 6.28 8.30 -14.26
CA VAL A 226 7.21 7.18 -14.25
C VAL A 226 6.46 5.94 -13.80
N LEU A 227 6.36 4.93 -14.68
CA LEU A 227 5.93 3.60 -14.28
C LEU A 227 7.09 2.90 -13.56
N TRP A 228 6.88 2.52 -12.29
CA TRP A 228 7.88 1.80 -11.52
C TRP A 228 7.95 0.31 -11.91
N GLU A 229 9.07 -0.33 -11.57
CA GLU A 229 9.24 -1.77 -11.78
C GLU A 229 8.26 -2.58 -10.92
N ASP A 230 7.58 -3.55 -11.54
CA ASP A 230 6.72 -4.49 -10.84
C ASP A 230 7.56 -5.64 -10.23
N PHE A 231 7.63 -5.69 -8.91
CA PHE A 231 8.34 -6.73 -8.17
C PHE A 231 7.44 -7.86 -7.65
N SER A 232 6.13 -7.82 -7.91
CA SER A 232 5.16 -8.78 -7.35
C SER A 232 5.49 -10.23 -7.67
N ALA A 233 5.91 -10.54 -8.90
CA ALA A 233 6.32 -11.87 -9.31
C ALA A 233 7.56 -12.37 -8.55
N ALA A 234 8.55 -11.50 -8.33
CA ALA A 234 9.75 -11.83 -7.57
C ALA A 234 9.43 -12.02 -6.08
N ALA A 235 8.56 -11.17 -5.52
CA ALA A 235 8.08 -11.28 -4.15
C ALA A 235 7.32 -12.60 -3.92
N ALA A 236 6.44 -13.00 -4.86
CA ALA A 236 5.72 -14.27 -4.79
C ALA A 236 6.66 -15.49 -4.81
N GLN A 237 7.71 -15.46 -5.64
CA GLN A 237 8.72 -16.52 -5.69
C GLN A 237 9.53 -16.61 -4.39
N ALA A 238 9.92 -15.47 -3.84
CA ALA A 238 10.62 -15.42 -2.55
C ALA A 238 9.74 -15.98 -1.42
N ALA A 239 8.47 -15.56 -1.36
CA ALA A 239 7.50 -16.06 -0.38
C ALA A 239 7.29 -17.58 -0.49
N ALA A 240 7.13 -18.10 -1.71
CA ALA A 240 7.00 -19.53 -1.96
C ALA A 240 8.26 -20.32 -1.53
N SER A 241 9.45 -19.75 -1.76
CA SER A 241 10.72 -20.37 -1.36
C SER A 241 10.87 -20.45 0.16
N ILE A 242 10.53 -19.36 0.87
CA ILE A 242 10.52 -19.33 2.34
C ILE A 242 9.51 -20.33 2.89
N ALA A 243 8.30 -20.39 2.33
CA ALA A 243 7.26 -21.34 2.74
C ALA A 243 7.69 -22.81 2.52
N ALA A 244 8.49 -23.08 1.48
CA ALA A 244 9.08 -24.39 1.21
C ALA A 244 10.29 -24.72 2.12
N GLY A 245 10.66 -23.83 3.05
CA GLY A 245 11.79 -24.02 3.96
C GLY A 245 13.17 -23.80 3.32
N ALA A 246 13.22 -23.12 2.17
CA ALA A 246 14.50 -22.70 1.60
C ALA A 246 15.09 -21.55 2.42
N ASP A 247 16.35 -21.69 2.83
CA ASP A 247 17.11 -20.60 3.45
C ASP A 247 17.56 -19.63 2.34
N PRO A 248 17.08 -18.37 2.33
CA PRO A 248 17.46 -17.39 1.31
C PRO A 248 18.97 -17.07 1.32
N SER A 249 19.70 -17.52 2.34
CA SER A 249 21.14 -17.35 2.49
C SER A 249 21.98 -18.44 1.81
N ARG A 250 21.36 -19.48 1.23
CA ARG A 250 22.09 -20.66 0.71
C ARG A 250 22.38 -20.70 -0.78
N ASP A 251 21.85 -19.79 -1.58
CA ASP A 251 22.10 -19.78 -3.02
C ASP A 251 23.29 -18.88 -3.40
N GLY A 252 24.48 -19.39 -3.10
CA GLY A 252 25.73 -18.89 -3.68
C GLY A 252 26.02 -19.55 -5.04
N GLY A 253 25.66 -18.86 -6.13
CA GLY A 253 26.37 -18.77 -7.41
C GLY A 253 26.64 -20.04 -8.27
N PRO A 254 26.55 -19.96 -9.62
CA PRO A 254 26.67 -21.12 -10.50
C PRO A 254 28.13 -21.49 -10.80
N GLY A 255 28.40 -22.80 -10.80
CA GLY A 255 29.32 -23.47 -11.75
C GLY A 255 30.83 -23.31 -11.54
N GLY A 256 31.46 -24.33 -10.95
CA GLY A 256 32.90 -24.59 -11.06
C GLY A 256 33.15 -26.09 -11.21
N ALA A 257 33.53 -26.51 -12.42
CA ALA A 257 33.82 -27.89 -12.78
C ALA A 257 35.08 -28.43 -12.08
N GLY A 258 35.06 -29.72 -11.73
CA GLY A 258 36.25 -30.47 -11.33
C GLY A 258 35.94 -31.87 -10.80
N GLY A 259 35.94 -32.88 -11.68
CA GLY A 259 36.05 -34.29 -11.27
C GLY A 259 37.52 -34.67 -10.96
N PRO A 260 37.85 -35.97 -10.85
CA PRO A 260 37.84 -36.73 -9.60
C PRO A 260 39.23 -37.26 -9.19
N GLY A 261 39.33 -37.81 -7.97
CA GLY A 261 40.50 -38.50 -7.40
C GLY A 261 41.11 -37.71 -6.23
N ASP A 262 41.74 -38.28 -5.22
CA ASP A 262 42.00 -39.67 -4.84
C ASP A 262 42.48 -39.60 -3.37
N ASP A 263 42.21 -40.67 -2.63
CA ASP A 263 43.02 -41.22 -1.56
C ASP A 263 43.41 -40.46 -0.26
N SER A 264 43.33 -41.26 0.81
CA SER A 264 44.18 -41.29 2.02
C SER A 264 43.68 -40.64 3.31
N ASP A 265 43.14 -41.55 4.11
CA ASP A 265 43.25 -41.73 5.55
C ASP A 265 44.53 -41.22 6.26
N GLU A 266 44.40 -41.17 7.60
CA GLU A 266 45.40 -41.07 8.67
C GLU A 266 45.97 -39.69 9.08
N GLY A 267 45.91 -39.42 10.39
CA GLY A 267 46.91 -38.56 11.04
C GLY A 267 46.49 -37.89 12.34
N ALA A 268 46.61 -38.60 13.45
CA ALA A 268 46.43 -38.13 14.81
C ALA A 268 47.29 -36.90 15.22
N GLY A 269 46.82 -36.15 16.22
CA GLY A 269 47.69 -35.43 17.16
C GLY A 269 47.24 -34.03 17.58
N GLY A 270 46.68 -33.91 18.79
CA GLY A 270 46.85 -32.68 19.59
C GLY A 270 48.33 -32.50 20.00
N PRO A 271 48.75 -31.40 20.68
CA PRO A 271 48.02 -30.83 21.83
C PRO A 271 48.11 -29.29 22.06
N HIS A 272 47.27 -28.81 22.99
CA HIS A 272 47.46 -27.72 23.97
C HIS A 272 48.13 -26.37 23.62
N GLY A 273 47.30 -25.30 23.59
CA GLY A 273 47.45 -23.99 24.30
C GLY A 273 48.64 -23.06 23.99
N PRO A 274 48.62 -21.76 24.41
CA PRO A 274 47.76 -21.15 25.42
C PRO A 274 47.08 -19.81 25.02
N ARG A 275 46.17 -19.37 25.90
CA ARG A 275 45.63 -18.01 26.04
C ARG A 275 46.72 -16.98 26.38
N THR A 276 46.63 -15.80 25.76
CA THR A 276 46.76 -14.43 26.31
C THR A 276 46.14 -13.49 25.25
N GLY A 277 45.40 -12.42 25.50
CA GLY A 277 45.25 -11.58 26.67
C GLY A 277 45.67 -10.14 26.33
N SER A 278 44.80 -9.39 25.64
CA SER A 278 44.54 -7.93 25.73
C SER A 278 43.63 -7.50 24.59
#